data_AF-A0A0E0JI81-F1
#
_entry.id   AF-A0A0E0JI81-F1
#
_cell.length_a   1.000
_cell.length_b   1.000
_cell.length_c   1.000
_cell.angle_alpha   90.00
_cell.angle_beta   90.00
_cell.angle_gamma   90.00
#
_symmetry.space_group_name_H-M   'P 1'
#
loop_
_entity.id
_entity.type
_entity.pdbx_description
1 polymer ?
#
loop_
_entity_poly.entity_id
_entity_poly.type
_entity_poly.pdbx_seq_one_letter_code
_entity_poly.pdbx_strand_id
1 'polypeptide(L)' 'MATFHSPSKNAIVGPLSEIMEHEDDAVYASMDHDELLKLFFANKLEGKNFLNPIKKLKNSG' A
#
# COMPACT_ATOMS: atom_id res chain seq x y z
N MET A 1 11.21 23.32 -9.38
CA MET A 1 10.60 22.11 -9.99
C MET A 1 10.69 20.99 -8.97
N ALA A 2 9.66 20.16 -8.86
CA ALA A 2 9.68 18.99 -7.99
C ALA A 2 9.93 17.73 -8.85
N THR A 3 10.76 16.83 -8.33
CA THR A 3 11.03 15.51 -8.90
C THR A 3 10.57 14.47 -7.91
N PHE A 4 9.85 13.45 -8.38
CA PHE A 4 9.34 12.37 -7.56
C PHE A 4 10.10 11.08 -7.88
N HIS A 5 10.64 10.43 -6.86
CA HIS A 5 11.24 9.10 -6.96
C HIS A 5 10.23 8.09 -6.42
N SER A 6 9.95 7.05 -7.20
CA SER A 6 9.00 5.99 -6.86
C SER A 6 9.58 4.61 -7.13
N PRO A 7 9.00 3.55 -6.54
CA PRO A 7 9.38 2.18 -6.87
C PRO A 7 9.23 1.87 -8.38
N SER A 8 9.90 0.82 -8.83
CA SER A 8 9.71 0.30 -10.19
C SER A 8 8.25 -0.07 -10.45
N LYS A 9 7.83 -0.02 -11.71
CA LYS A 9 6.46 -0.35 -12.14
C LYS A 9 6.03 -1.77 -11.75
N ASN A 10 6.99 -2.69 -11.75
CA ASN A 10 6.81 -4.11 -11.43
C ASN A 10 7.26 -4.48 -10.01
N ALA A 11 7.46 -3.49 -9.12
CA ALA A 11 7.79 -3.77 -7.73
C ALA A 11 6.55 -4.23 -6.96
N ILE A 12 6.74 -5.14 -6.01
CA ILE A 12 5.77 -5.39 -4.94
C ILE A 12 6.01 -4.36 -3.83
N VAL A 13 4.95 -3.69 -3.41
CA VAL A 13 4.96 -2.67 -2.35
C VAL A 13 4.15 -3.19 -1.18
N GLY A 14 4.75 -3.16 0.00
CA GLY A 14 4.14 -3.57 1.27
C GLY A 14 5.06 -3.24 2.44
N PRO A 15 4.64 -3.53 3.69
CA PRO A 15 5.52 -3.45 4.85
C PRO A 15 6.77 -4.31 4.67
N LEU A 16 7.94 -3.79 5.02
CA LEU A 16 9.19 -4.57 5.02
C LEU A 16 9.17 -5.56 6.20
N SER A 17 9.49 -6.82 5.94
CA SER A 17 9.54 -7.86 6.98
C SER A 17 10.53 -7.54 8.10
N GLU A 18 11.62 -6.86 7.76
CA GLU A 18 12.75 -6.56 8.64
C GLU A 18 12.43 -5.52 9.71
N ILE A 19 11.34 -4.77 9.55
CA ILE A 19 10.87 -3.76 10.51
C ILE A 19 9.64 -4.23 11.30
N MET A 20 9.18 -5.46 11.07
CA MET A 20 8.03 -6.05 11.74
C MET A 20 8.48 -7.06 12.78
N GLU A 21 7.81 -7.10 13.93
CA GLU A 21 8.08 -8.12 14.97
C GLU A 21 7.49 -9.47 14.54
N HIS A 22 6.27 -9.48 14.01
CA HIS A 22 5.60 -10.65 13.46
C HIS A 22 4.90 -10.35 12.12
N GLU A 23 4.78 -11.33 11.23
CA GLU A 23 4.10 -11.16 9.92
C GLU A 23 2.64 -10.71 10.05
N ASP A 24 1.98 -11.11 11.13
CA ASP A 24 0.59 -10.75 11.45
C ASP A 24 0.43 -9.28 11.89
N ASP A 25 1.52 -8.60 12.23
CA ASP A 25 1.51 -7.18 12.60
C ASP A 25 1.34 -6.25 11.39
N ALA A 26 1.45 -6.78 10.17
CA ALA A 26 1.32 -5.97 8.96
C ALA A 26 -0.11 -5.44 8.82
N VAL A 27 -0.25 -4.13 9.02
CA VAL A 27 -1.52 -3.40 8.86
C VAL A 27 -1.93 -3.27 7.39
N TYR A 28 -0.98 -3.26 6.47
CA TYR A 28 -1.20 -3.06 5.03
C TYR A 28 -0.87 -4.32 4.23
N ALA A 29 -1.61 -4.53 3.15
CA ALA A 29 -1.34 -5.62 2.21
C ALA A 29 -0.13 -5.31 1.32
N SER A 30 0.54 -6.37 0.85
CA SER A 30 1.52 -6.27 -0.23
C SER A 30 0.81 -6.39 -1.58
N MET A 31 1.13 -5.53 -2.54
CA MET A 31 0.53 -5.52 -3.88
C MET A 31 1.49 -4.98 -4.95
N ASP A 32 1.13 -5.14 -6.22
CA ASP A 32 1.87 -4.52 -7.33
C ASP A 32 1.84 -2.98 -7.22
N HIS A 33 2.99 -2.33 -7.43
CA HIS A 33 3.08 -0.87 -7.43
C HIS A 33 2.12 -0.25 -8.47
N ASP A 34 1.95 -0.91 -9.61
CA ASP A 34 1.02 -0.48 -10.65
C ASP A 34 -0.44 -0.55 -10.22
N GLU A 35 -0.80 -1.53 -9.39
CA GLU A 35 -2.15 -1.64 -8.80
C GLU A 35 -2.38 -0.56 -7.74
N LEU A 36 -1.37 -0.31 -6.89
CA LEU A 36 -1.40 0.77 -5.91
C LEU A 36 -1.68 2.13 -6.57
N LEU A 37 -0.97 2.44 -7.67
CA LEU A 37 -1.18 3.69 -8.41
C LEU A 37 -2.57 3.78 -9.06
N LYS A 38 -3.08 2.67 -9.62
CA LYS A 38 -4.45 2.63 -10.16
C LYS A 38 -5.48 2.93 -9.07
N LEU A 39 -5.34 2.32 -7.89
CA LEU A 39 -6.21 2.60 -6.75
C LEU A 39 -6.11 4.06 -6.30
N PHE A 40 -4.89 4.60 -6.22
CA PHE A 40 -4.65 5.99 -5.82
C PHE A 40 -5.34 6.98 -6.75
N PHE A 41 -5.15 6.84 -8.06
CA PHE A 41 -5.77 7.73 -9.04
C PHE A 41 -7.28 7.51 -9.18
N ALA A 42 -7.78 6.27 -9.02
CA ALA A 42 -9.21 5.98 -9.04
C ALA A 42 -9.96 6.65 -7.87
N ASN A 43 -9.31 6.76 -6.71
CA ASN A 43 -9.91 7.34 -5.51
C ASN A 43 -10.06 8.89 -5.57
N LYS A 44 -9.49 9.56 -6.58
CA LYS A 44 -9.60 11.01 -6.80
C LYS A 44 -9.41 11.83 -5.51
N LEU A 45 -10.42 12.62 -5.11
CA LEU A 45 -10.48 13.40 -3.87
C LEU A 45 -11.46 12.78 -2.86
N GLU A 46 -11.90 11.54 -3.10
CA GLU A 46 -12.86 10.86 -2.24
C GLU A 46 -12.14 10.34 -0.99
N GLY A 47 -12.40 11.01 0.14
CA GLY A 47 -11.83 10.69 1.43
C GLY A 47 -10.49 11.39 1.72
N LYS A 48 -10.14 11.44 3.00
CA LYS A 48 -8.89 12.09 3.49
C LYS A 48 -7.70 11.13 3.53
N ASN A 49 -7.88 9.85 3.21
CA ASN A 49 -6.86 8.82 3.46
C ASN A 49 -6.91 7.67 2.45
N PHE A 50 -5.94 7.64 1.54
CA PHE A 50 -5.72 6.56 0.56
C PHE A 50 -5.30 5.22 1.22
N LEU A 51 -4.81 5.23 2.45
CA LEU A 51 -4.30 4.02 3.10
C LEU A 51 -5.41 3.08 3.58
N ASN A 52 -6.65 3.56 3.73
CA ASN A 52 -7.75 2.73 4.21
C ASN A 52 -8.11 1.57 3.26
N PRO A 53 -8.28 1.80 1.94
CA PRO A 53 -8.52 0.73 0.96
C PRO A 53 -7.47 -0.39 0.92
N ILE A 54 -6.23 -0.12 1.33
CA ILE A 54 -5.11 -1.07 1.25
C ILE A 54 -4.77 -1.74 2.58
N LYS A 55 -5.57 -1.52 3.62
CA LYS A 55 -5.42 -2.26 4.88
C LYS A 55 -5.70 -3.75 4.65
N LYS A 56 -4.93 -4.62 5.32
CA LYS A 56 -5.28 -6.05 5.36
C LYS A 56 -6.68 -6.20 5.95
N LEU A 57 -7.51 -7.02 5.33
CA LEU A 57 -8.75 -7.47 5.96
C LEU A 57 -8.35 -8.30 7.19
N LYS A 58 -8.82 -7.92 8.37
CA LYS A 58 -8.65 -8.76 9.56
C LYS A 58 -9.46 -10.03 9.33
N ASN A 59 -8.80 -11.16 9.19
CA ASN A 59 -9.49 -12.44 9.31
C ASN A 59 -9.97 -12.55 10.75
N SER A 60 -11.28 -12.43 10.97
CA SER A 60 -11.91 -12.75 12.26
C SER A 60 -11.85 -14.26 12.44
N GLY A 61 -10.74 -14.75 13.01
CA GLY A 61 -10.61 -16.09 13.58
C GLY A 61 -11.11 -16.13 15.01
#